data_AF-A0A518CSC1-F1
#
_entry.id   AF-A0A518CSC1-F1
#
_cell.length_a   1.000
_cell.length_b   1.000
_cell.length_c   1.000
_cell.angle_alpha   90.00
_cell.angle_beta   90.00
_cell.angle_gamma   90.00
#
_symmetry.space_group_name_H-M   'P 1'
#
loop_
_entity.id
_entity.type
_entity.pdbx_description
1 polymer ?
#
loop_
_entity_poly.entity_id
_entity_poly.type
_entity_poly.pdbx_seq_one_letter_code
_entity_poly.pdbx_strand_id
1 'polypeptide(L)'
;MIMNEGKAPMDDESEEEEVLGEIELKVEPRIDKLEELGVTVDELSDAIEAALDKEERMLDNIENPDDICPIEEVPVELNGKIYKLEEVAEIEVSGDLDVLF
;
A
#
# COMPACT_ATOMS: atom_id res chain seq x y z
N MET A 1 -45.41 40.16 -0.71
CA MET A 1 -45.56 38.69 -0.66
C MET A 1 -45.54 38.25 -2.10
N ILE A 2 -44.43 37.72 -2.63
CA ILE A 2 -43.98 36.35 -2.42
C ILE A 2 -42.46 36.35 -2.23
N MET A 3 -41.99 35.86 -1.08
CA MET A 3 -40.61 35.44 -0.88
C MET A 3 -40.66 33.91 -0.85
N ASN A 4 -40.06 33.30 -1.86
CA ASN A 4 -39.63 31.91 -2.02
C ASN A 4 -38.82 32.02 -3.34
N GLU A 5 -37.58 31.61 -3.44
CA GLU A 5 -37.12 30.25 -3.20
C GLU A 5 -35.69 30.27 -2.65
N GLY A 6 -35.51 29.64 -1.49
CA GLY A 6 -34.20 29.11 -1.12
C GLY A 6 -33.99 27.81 -1.87
N LYS A 7 -32.90 27.73 -2.63
CA LYS A 7 -32.21 26.47 -2.91
C LYS A 7 -30.82 26.79 -3.47
N ALA A 8 -29.85 26.84 -2.58
CA ALA A 8 -28.51 26.41 -2.93
C ALA A 8 -28.49 24.88 -2.76
N PRO A 9 -28.14 24.13 -3.80
CA PRO A 9 -27.20 23.03 -3.70
C PRO A 9 -25.87 23.58 -4.25
N MET A 10 -24.82 23.87 -3.48
CA MET A 10 -24.01 22.98 -2.64
C MET A 10 -24.00 21.52 -3.10
N ASP A 11 -22.77 21.09 -3.39
CA ASP A 11 -22.30 19.73 -3.68
C ASP A 11 -22.51 19.25 -5.12
N ASP A 12 -21.70 19.81 -6.02
CA ASP A 12 -21.27 19.09 -7.23
C ASP A 12 -20.12 18.18 -6.77
N GLU A 13 -20.51 17.00 -6.28
CA GLU A 13 -19.64 15.85 -6.00
C GLU A 13 -19.03 15.39 -7.34
N SER A 14 -17.99 16.08 -7.80
CA SER A 14 -17.06 15.53 -8.78
C SER A 14 -15.99 14.74 -8.02
N GLU A 15 -16.41 13.66 -7.35
CA GLU A 15 -15.51 12.55 -7.03
C GLU A 15 -15.26 11.82 -8.35
N GLU A 16 -14.25 12.29 -9.10
CA GLU A 16 -13.57 11.43 -10.06
C GLU A 16 -12.95 10.29 -9.23
N GLU A 17 -13.72 9.22 -9.01
CA GLU A 17 -13.21 7.94 -8.50
C GLU A 17 -12.11 7.52 -9.49
N GLU A 18 -10.87 7.86 -9.16
CA GLU A 18 -9.69 7.31 -9.81
C GLU A 18 -9.82 5.79 -9.67
N VAL A 19 -10.20 5.12 -10.75
CA VAL A 19 -10.18 3.67 -10.86
C VAL A 19 -8.70 3.29 -10.88
N LEU A 20 -8.08 3.31 -9.71
CA LEU A 20 -6.77 2.73 -9.46
C LEU A 20 -6.93 1.26 -9.85
N GLY A 21 -6.28 0.85 -10.95
CA GLY A 21 -6.30 -0.54 -11.39
C GLY A 21 -5.97 -1.44 -10.20
N GLU A 22 -6.74 -2.50 -10.02
CA GLU A 22 -6.55 -3.43 -8.90
C GLU A 22 -5.21 -4.16 -9.11
N ILE A 23 -4.19 -3.74 -8.37
CA ILE A 23 -2.92 -4.47 -8.26
C ILE A 23 -3.10 -5.49 -7.13
N GLU A 24 -3.07 -6.77 -7.47
CA GLU A 24 -3.08 -7.86 -6.48
C GLU A 24 -1.64 -8.15 -6.06
N LEU A 25 -1.36 -7.89 -4.79
CA LEU A 25 -0.07 -8.22 -4.17
C LEU A 25 -0.20 -9.56 -3.45
N LYS A 26 0.46 -10.59 -3.97
CA LYS A 26 0.56 -11.89 -3.31
C LYS A 26 1.87 -11.97 -2.53
N VAL A 27 1.77 -12.13 -1.21
CA VAL A 27 2.93 -12.26 -0.31
C VAL A 27 2.93 -13.65 0.30
N GLU A 28 3.94 -14.46 -0.04
CA GLU A 28 4.12 -15.80 0.49
C GLU A 28 5.25 -15.80 1.56
N PRO A 29 4.93 -15.97 2.85
CA PRO A 29 5.92 -15.90 3.91
C PRO A 29 6.94 -17.03 3.80
N ARG A 30 8.24 -16.71 3.90
CA ARG A 30 9.30 -17.73 3.94
C ARG A 30 9.38 -18.33 5.33
N ILE A 31 8.59 -19.37 5.57
CA ILE A 31 8.47 -20.03 6.88
C ILE A 31 9.84 -20.42 7.45
N ASP A 32 10.74 -20.99 6.63
CA ASP A 32 12.09 -21.35 7.08
C ASP A 32 12.88 -20.15 7.64
N LYS A 33 12.71 -18.97 7.03
CA LYS A 33 13.39 -17.75 7.44
C LYS A 33 12.75 -17.16 8.70
N LEU A 34 11.42 -17.19 8.77
CA LEU A 34 10.67 -16.74 9.94
C LEU A 34 11.00 -17.59 11.16
N GLU A 35 11.09 -18.92 11.00
CA GLU A 35 11.52 -19.83 12.07
C GLU A 35 12.96 -19.56 12.52
N GLU A 36 13.89 -19.29 11.60
CA GLU A 36 15.28 -18.90 11.93
C GLU A 36 15.32 -17.59 12.73
N LEU A 37 14.47 -16.64 12.38
CA LEU A 37 14.36 -15.34 13.03
C LEU A 37 13.54 -15.38 14.32
N GLY A 38 12.85 -16.50 14.61
CA GLY A 38 11.92 -16.62 15.73
C GLY A 38 10.73 -15.66 15.61
N VAL A 39 10.27 -15.43 14.37
CA VAL A 39 9.16 -14.54 14.01
C VAL A 39 7.98 -15.40 13.58
N THR A 40 6.78 -15.02 13.98
CA THR A 40 5.54 -15.66 13.54
C THR A 40 4.99 -15.05 12.25
N VAL A 41 4.12 -15.77 11.55
CA VAL A 41 3.46 -15.24 10.34
C VAL A 41 2.61 -14.01 10.67
N ASP A 42 1.92 -14.01 11.82
CA ASP A 42 1.18 -12.83 12.30
C ASP A 42 2.10 -11.61 12.49
N GLU A 43 3.26 -11.77 13.14
CA GLU A 43 4.22 -10.67 13.31
C GLU A 43 4.79 -10.17 11.98
N LEU A 44 5.02 -11.07 11.02
CA LEU A 44 5.39 -10.65 9.67
C LEU A 44 4.27 -9.85 9.01
N SER A 45 3.02 -10.32 9.11
CA SER A 45 1.86 -9.63 8.54
C SER A 45 1.70 -8.23 9.13
N ASP A 46 1.80 -8.10 10.46
CA ASP A 46 1.75 -6.81 11.16
C ASP A 46 2.90 -5.89 10.70
N ALA A 47 4.11 -6.43 10.53
CA ALA A 47 5.26 -5.67 10.08
C ALA A 47 5.14 -5.22 8.62
N ILE A 48 4.54 -6.04 7.75
CA ILE A 48 4.23 -5.70 6.36
C ILE A 48 3.22 -4.57 6.33
N GLU A 49 2.09 -4.70 7.03
CA GLU A 49 1.06 -3.67 7.10
C GLU A 49 1.63 -2.34 7.60
N ALA A 50 2.43 -2.38 8.67
CA ALA A 50 3.10 -1.19 9.20
C ALA A 50 4.10 -0.57 8.22
N ALA A 51 4.81 -1.39 7.44
CA ALA A 51 5.73 -0.89 6.42
C ALA A 51 4.98 -0.25 5.25
N LEU A 52 3.85 -0.83 4.83
CA LEU A 52 3.01 -0.29 3.74
C LEU A 52 2.32 1.02 4.15
N ASP A 53 1.74 1.13 5.35
CA ASP A 53 1.17 2.39 5.86
C ASP A 53 2.22 3.51 5.91
N LYS A 54 3.47 3.13 6.22
CA LYS A 54 4.59 4.08 6.24
C LYS A 54 4.98 4.52 4.83
N GLU A 55 5.09 3.59 3.89
CA GLU A 55 5.40 3.89 2.48
C GLU A 55 4.29 4.71 1.83
N GLU A 56 3.01 4.39 2.06
CA GLU A 56 1.86 5.18 1.59
C GLU A 56 1.99 6.65 1.99
N ARG A 57 2.31 6.92 3.26
CA ARG A 57 2.56 8.30 3.72
C ARG A 57 3.78 8.96 3.07
N MET A 58 4.76 8.18 2.62
CA MET A 58 5.89 8.73 1.86
C MET A 58 5.50 9.04 0.42
N LEU A 59 4.68 8.19 -0.20
CA LEU A 59 4.15 8.38 -1.55
C LEU A 59 3.40 9.71 -1.69
N ASP A 60 2.64 10.13 -0.69
CA ASP A 60 1.97 11.44 -0.66
C ASP A 60 2.93 12.65 -0.83
N ASN A 61 4.20 12.47 -0.49
CA ASN A 61 5.23 13.51 -0.54
C ASN A 61 6.22 13.32 -1.70
N ILE A 62 6.05 12.27 -2.51
CA ILE A 62 6.95 11.96 -3.63
C ILE A 62 6.48 12.72 -4.88
N GLU A 63 7.34 13.57 -5.43
CA GLU A 63 7.08 14.32 -6.66
C GLU A 63 7.42 13.53 -7.93
N ASN A 64 8.29 12.51 -7.85
CA ASN A 64 8.69 11.70 -9.02
C ASN A 64 8.38 10.21 -8.80
N PRO A 65 7.80 9.52 -9.80
CA PRO A 65 7.54 8.09 -9.71
C PRO A 65 8.83 7.24 -9.64
N ASP A 66 9.98 7.78 -10.06
CA ASP A 66 11.28 7.11 -9.90
C ASP A 66 11.77 7.04 -8.43
N ASP A 67 11.19 7.85 -7.52
CA ASP A 67 11.50 7.83 -6.09
C ASP A 67 10.66 6.78 -5.33
N ILE A 68 9.76 6.06 -6.01
CA ILE A 68 8.93 5.00 -5.43
C ILE A 68 9.81 3.76 -5.18
N CYS A 69 9.85 3.31 -3.92
CA CYS A 69 10.53 2.06 -3.57
C CYS A 69 9.74 0.87 -4.11
N PRO A 70 10.38 -0.09 -4.82
CA PRO A 70 9.69 -1.31 -5.23
C PRO A 70 9.23 -2.09 -3.99
N ILE A 71 8.04 -2.67 -4.08
CA ILE A 71 7.38 -3.42 -2.99
C ILE A 71 8.28 -4.51 -2.39
N GLU A 72 9.17 -5.08 -3.21
CA GLU A 72 10.12 -6.11 -2.83
C GLU A 72 11.22 -5.62 -1.87
N GLU A 73 11.59 -4.36 -2.00
CA GLU A 73 12.63 -3.72 -1.20
C GLU A 73 12.07 -2.95 0.00
N VAL A 74 10.75 -3.01 0.20
CA VAL A 74 10.09 -2.33 1.33
C VAL A 74 10.72 -2.78 2.65
N PRO A 75 11.21 -1.84 3.47
CA PRO A 75 11.88 -2.18 4.72
C PRO A 75 10.87 -2.59 5.78
N VAL A 76 10.89 -3.86 6.16
CA VAL A 76 10.08 -4.43 7.24
C VAL A 76 10.91 -4.60 8.51
N GLU A 77 10.38 -4.18 9.64
CA GLU A 77 11.03 -4.34 10.94
C GLU A 77 10.52 -5.62 11.63
N LEU A 78 11.42 -6.59 11.82
CA LEU A 78 11.13 -7.85 12.50
C LEU A 78 12.11 -8.07 13.65
N ASN A 79 11.59 -8.31 14.86
CA ASN A 79 12.41 -8.51 16.05
C ASN A 79 13.43 -7.38 16.28
N GLY A 80 13.06 -6.13 15.94
CA GLY A 80 13.91 -4.94 16.08
C GLY A 80 15.06 -4.84 15.06
N LYS A 81 15.01 -5.63 13.98
CA LYS A 81 15.94 -5.54 12.85
C LYS A 81 15.17 -5.25 11.58
N ILE A 82 15.76 -4.43 10.72
CA ILE A 82 15.19 -4.10 9.41
C ILE A 82 15.67 -5.15 8.41
N TYR A 83 14.73 -5.76 7.72
CA TYR A 83 14.94 -6.65 6.60
C TYR A 83 14.18 -6.12 5.39
N LYS A 84 14.57 -6.51 4.18
CA LYS A 84 13.71 -6.27 3.02
C LYS A 84 12.57 -7.28 2.99
N LEU A 85 11.44 -6.89 2.42
CA LEU A 85 10.30 -7.79 2.29
C LEU A 85 10.66 -9.07 1.52
N GLU A 86 11.43 -8.96 0.42
CA GLU A 86 11.92 -10.10 -0.39
C GLU A 86 12.79 -11.11 0.39
N GLU A 87 13.38 -10.70 1.51
CA GLU A 87 14.24 -11.56 2.31
C GLU A 87 13.42 -12.50 3.20
N VAL A 88 12.24 -12.05 3.62
CA VAL A 88 11.40 -12.71 4.62
C VAL A 88 10.09 -13.27 4.03
N ALA A 89 9.72 -12.80 2.84
CA ALA A 89 8.59 -13.28 2.07
C ALA A 89 8.93 -13.25 0.57
N GLU A 90 8.29 -14.13 -0.18
CA GLU A 90 8.26 -14.08 -1.64
C GLU A 90 7.08 -13.22 -2.08
N ILE A 91 7.28 -12.35 -3.06
CA ILE A 91 6.31 -11.34 -3.45
C ILE A 91 6.05 -11.52 -4.94
N GLU A 92 4.78 -11.61 -5.28
CA GLU A 92 4.32 -11.70 -6.65
C GLU A 92 3.30 -10.58 -6.86
N VAL A 93 3.65 -9.63 -7.73
CA VAL A 93 2.76 -8.54 -8.14
C VAL A 93 2.02 -9.02 -9.38
N SER A 94 0.71 -9.24 -9.25
CA SER A 94 -0.17 -9.62 -10.36
C SER A 94 -1.27 -8.59 -10.52
N GLY A 95 -1.46 -8.07 -11.74
CA GLY A 95 -2.50 -7.08 -12.02
C GLY A 95 -2.36 -6.54 -13.42
N ASP A 96 -3.47 -6.06 -13.98
CA ASP A 96 -3.47 -5.39 -15.29
C ASP A 96 -2.84 -4.00 -15.14
N LEU A 97 -1.51 -3.94 -15.28
CA LEU A 97 -0.73 -2.70 -15.45
C LEU A 97 -1.15 -1.93 -16.72
N ASP A 98 -1.96 -2.54 -17.58
CA ASP A 98 -2.48 -2.00 -18.84
C ASP A 98 -3.54 -0.89 -18.66
N VAL A 99 -4.06 -0.64 -17.44
CA VAL A 99 -5.05 0.44 -17.21
C VAL A 99 -4.40 1.82 -17.01
N LEU A 100 -3.07 1.88 -16.86
CA LEU A 100 -2.31 3.10 -16.58
C LEU A 100 -1.63 3.76 -17.81
N PHE A 101 -1.81 3.22 -19.02
CA PHE A 101 -1.16 3.70 -20.26
C PHE A 101 -2.12 4.29 -21.30
#